data_AF-A0A662WCC0-F1
#
_entry.id   AF-A0A662WCC0-F1
#
_cell.length_a   1.000
_cell.length_b   1.000
_cell.length_c   1.000
_cell.angle_alpha   90.00
_cell.angle_beta   90.00
_cell.angle_gamma   90.00
#
_symmetry.space_group_name_H-M   'P 1'
#
loop_
_entity.id
_entity.type
_entity.pdbx_description
1 polymer ?
#
loop_
_entity_poly.entity_id
_entity_poly.type
_entity_poly.pdbx_seq_one_letter_code
_entity_poly.pdbx_strand_id
1 'polypeptide(L)'
;MEVFVEKDKHNPLLKRREVYFRLKYDEEKVTPSRKDVRQKIAGLFNANLDTVVIDYIKPEFGKCEAYCYAKIYETVEDLHAIEEKHIIRRNFG
;
A
#
# COMPACT_ATOMS: atom_id res chain seq x y z
N MET A 1 -5.55 13.67 -5.31
CA MET A 1 -5.68 12.35 -4.63
C MET A 1 -5.94 12.49 -3.13
N GLU A 2 -7.07 11.99 -2.64
CA GLU A 2 -7.36 11.81 -1.21
C GLU A 2 -7.18 10.33 -0.79
N VAL A 3 -6.66 10.12 0.42
CA VAL A 3 -6.45 8.78 1.00
C VAL A 3 -7.31 8.68 2.25
N PHE A 4 -8.24 7.72 2.24
CA PHE A 4 -9.09 7.40 3.38
C PHE A 4 -8.60 6.09 3.98
N VAL A 5 -8.00 6.12 5.16
CA VAL A 5 -7.63 4.90 5.89
C VAL A 5 -8.88 4.36 6.57
N GLU A 6 -9.36 3.18 6.15
CA GLU A 6 -10.54 2.54 6.73
C GLU A 6 -10.18 1.65 7.92
N LYS A 7 -9.07 0.92 7.81
CA LYS A 7 -8.59 0.03 8.86
C LYS A 7 -7.07 0.04 8.88
N ASP A 8 -6.53 0.24 10.07
CA ASP A 8 -5.17 -0.16 10.39
C ASP A 8 -5.24 -1.35 11.35
N LYS A 9 -4.46 -2.39 11.05
CA LYS A 9 -4.32 -3.54 11.92
C LYS A 9 -2.84 -3.81 12.12
N HIS A 10 -2.37 -3.56 13.33
CA HIS A 10 -1.01 -3.91 13.69
C HIS A 10 -0.95 -5.37 14.17
N ASN A 11 -0.07 -6.15 13.55
CA ASN A 11 0.11 -7.56 13.86
C ASN A 11 1.52 -7.78 14.43
N PRO A 12 1.69 -7.77 15.77
CA PRO A 12 3.00 -7.79 16.42
C PRO A 12 3.76 -9.11 16.22
N LEU A 13 3.06 -10.22 15.94
CA LEU A 13 3.68 -11.52 15.67
C LEU A 13 4.47 -11.53 14.36
N LEU A 14 4.00 -10.77 13.37
CA LEU A 14 4.59 -10.70 12.03
C LEU A 14 5.27 -9.35 11.78
N LYS A 15 5.38 -8.49 12.81
CA LYS A 15 5.93 -7.13 12.73
C LYS A 15 5.44 -6.35 11.50
N ARG A 16 4.15 -6.55 11.18
CA ARG A 16 3.50 -5.97 10.00
C ARG A 16 2.29 -5.15 10.41
N ARG A 17 2.08 -4.04 9.70
CA ARG A 17 0.83 -3.28 9.74
C ARG A 17 0.08 -3.52 8.44
N GLU A 18 -1.13 -4.02 8.59
CA GLU A 18 -2.08 -4.25 7.50
C GLU A 18 -2.98 -3.01 7.43
N VAL A 19 -2.84 -2.24 6.35
CA VAL A 19 -3.56 -0.98 6.16
C VAL A 19 -4.50 -1.13 4.97
N TYR A 20 -5.79 -1.00 5.24
CA TYR A 20 -6.83 -0.90 4.24
C TYR A 20 -7.19 0.56 4.06
N PHE A 21 -7.10 1.04 2.83
CA PHE A 21 -7.40 2.43 2.51
C PHE A 21 -8.12 2.53 1.17
N ARG A 22 -8.98 3.55 1.06
CA ARG A 22 -9.59 3.96 -0.20
C ARG A 22 -8.86 5.17 -0.74
N LEU A 23 -8.55 5.12 -2.02
CA LEU A 23 -8.00 6.23 -2.78
C LEU A 23 -9.12 6.88 -3.58
N LYS A 24 -9.35 8.17 -3.34
CA LYS A 24 -10.17 9.03 -4.20
C LYS A 24 -9.27 9.85 -5.10
N TYR A 25 -9.44 9.74 -6.41
CA TYR A 25 -8.64 10.45 -7.41
C TYR A 25 -9.53 11.25 -8.38
N ASP A 26 -10.62 11.82 -7.86
CA ASP A 26 -11.65 12.54 -8.63
C ASP A 26 -11.08 13.72 -9.44
N GLU A 27 -10.10 14.43 -8.88
CA GLU A 27 -9.48 15.60 -9.53
C GLU A 27 -8.53 15.25 -10.68
N GLU A 28 -7.80 14.14 -10.58
CA GLU A 28 -6.75 13.81 -11.56
C GLU A 28 -7.25 12.92 -12.70
N LYS A 29 -8.44 12.30 -12.60
CA LYS A 29 -9.03 11.34 -13.57
C LYS A 29 -8.13 10.17 -14.00
N VAL A 30 -6.91 10.08 -13.46
CA VAL A 30 -5.91 9.07 -13.76
C VAL A 30 -5.86 8.10 -12.58
N THR A 31 -5.90 6.81 -12.89
CA THR A 31 -5.70 5.76 -11.87
C THR A 31 -4.33 5.97 -11.22
N PRO A 32 -4.27 6.18 -9.89
CA PRO A 32 -3.03 6.48 -9.21
C PRO A 32 -2.02 5.36 -9.44
N SER A 33 -0.80 5.73 -9.85
CA SER A 33 0.27 4.76 -10.02
C SER A 33 0.69 4.18 -8.68
N ARG A 34 1.08 2.90 -8.68
CA ARG A 34 1.54 2.21 -7.46
C ARG A 34 2.65 2.97 -6.73
N LYS A 35 3.52 3.69 -7.46
CA LYS A 35 4.60 4.52 -6.89
C LYS A 35 4.05 5.68 -6.06
N ASP A 36 3.14 6.47 -6.62
CA ASP A 36 2.51 7.61 -5.93
C ASP A 36 1.76 7.18 -4.67
N VAL A 37 0.99 6.08 -4.78
CA VAL A 37 0.28 5.49 -3.64
C VAL A 37 1.27 5.09 -2.55
N ARG A 38 2.35 4.41 -2.92
CA ARG A 38 3.37 3.97 -1.96
C ARG A 38 4.03 5.17 -1.28
N GLN A 39 4.34 6.22 -2.03
CA GLN A 39 4.98 7.41 -1.50
C GLN A 39 4.08 8.17 -0.52
N LYS A 40 2.77 8.26 -0.81
CA LYS A 40 1.79 8.81 0.15
C LYS A 40 1.67 7.97 1.41
N ILE A 41 1.57 6.64 1.27
CA ILE A 41 1.47 5.73 2.43
C ILE A 41 2.74 5.78 3.26
N ALA A 42 3.91 5.76 2.64
CA ALA A 42 5.21 5.91 3.31
C ALA A 42 5.27 7.23 4.09
N GLY A 43 4.83 8.34 3.51
CA GLY A 43 4.75 9.63 4.19
C GLY A 43 3.75 9.67 5.34
N LEU A 44 2.56 9.09 5.17
CA LEU A 44 1.52 9.02 6.20
C LEU A 44 1.95 8.20 7.42
N PHE A 45 2.63 7.07 7.19
CA PHE A 45 3.05 6.15 8.24
C PHE A 45 4.49 6.34 8.68
N ASN A 46 5.20 7.35 8.14
CA ASN A 46 6.61 7.62 8.38
C ASN A 46 7.50 6.37 8.20
N ALA A 47 7.13 5.54 7.23
CA ALA A 47 7.77 4.27 6.93
C ALA A 47 8.61 4.39 5.65
N ASN A 48 9.60 3.50 5.50
CA ASN A 48 10.48 3.54 4.34
C ASN A 48 9.76 2.98 3.09
N LEU A 49 10.04 3.54 1.91
CA LEU A 49 9.43 3.07 0.65
C LEU A 49 9.71 1.58 0.39
N ASP A 50 10.87 1.10 0.85
CA ASP A 50 11.30 -0.29 0.74
C ASP A 50 10.60 -1.24 1.72
N THR A 51 9.91 -0.73 2.74
CA THR A 51 9.14 -1.56 3.68
C THR A 51 7.63 -1.52 3.45
N VAL A 52 7.17 -0.67 2.52
CA VAL A 52 5.75 -0.56 2.14
C VAL A 52 5.47 -1.41 0.90
N VAL A 53 4.68 -2.46 1.08
CA VAL A 53 4.22 -3.34 0.01
C VAL A 53 2.76 -3.04 -0.29
N ILE A 54 2.44 -2.84 -1.56
CA ILE A 54 1.05 -2.76 -2.02
C ILE A 54 0.67 -4.13 -2.56
N ASP A 55 -0.31 -4.76 -1.94
CA ASP A 55 -0.77 -6.10 -2.31
C ASP A 55 -1.68 -6.02 -3.55
N TYR A 56 -2.72 -5.18 -3.45
CA TYR A 56 -3.62 -4.92 -4.57
C TYR A 56 -4.15 -3.48 -4.55
N ILE A 57 -4.44 -3.01 -5.76
CA ILE A 57 -5.20 -1.79 -6.04
C ILE A 57 -6.38 -2.24 -6.90
N LYS A 58 -7.58 -2.16 -6.34
CA LYS A 58 -8.84 -2.50 -7.02
C LYS A 58 -9.63 -1.20 -7.26
N PRO A 59 -9.48 -0.59 -8.44
CA PRO A 59 -10.33 0.54 -8.82
C PRO A 59 -11.79 0.08 -8.97
N GLU A 60 -12.73 0.87 -8.45
CA GLU A 60 -14.17 0.63 -8.63
C GLU A 60 -14.58 1.21 -10.00
N PHE A 61 -15.06 0.34 -10.91
CA PHE A 61 -15.42 0.77 -12.26
C PHE A 61 -16.59 1.77 -12.23
N GLY A 62 -16.42 2.90 -12.90
CA GLY A 62 -17.42 3.97 -12.95
C GLY A 62 -17.34 4.99 -11.81
N LYS A 63 -16.43 4.81 -10.85
CA LYS A 63 -16.10 5.81 -9.81
C LYS A 63 -14.62 6.13 -9.80
N CYS A 64 -14.27 7.35 -9.42
CA CYS A 64 -12.88 7.76 -9.21
C CYS A 64 -12.34 7.28 -7.84
N GLU A 65 -12.67 6.05 -7.48
CA GLU A 65 -12.36 5.43 -6.18
C GLU A 65 -11.63 4.10 -6.39
N ALA A 66 -10.61 3.83 -5.58
CA ALA A 66 -9.92 2.54 -5.57
C ALA A 66 -9.71 2.01 -4.15
N TYR A 67 -10.05 0.73 -3.95
CA TYR A 67 -9.72 0.01 -2.74
C TYR A 67 -8.30 -0.50 -2.81
N CYS A 68 -7.52 -0.15 -1.81
CA CYS A 68 -6.12 -0.50 -1.76
C CYS A 68 -5.81 -1.19 -0.45
N TYR A 69 -4.89 -2.15 -0.57
CA TYR A 69 -4.39 -2.88 0.57
C TYR A 69 -2.87 -2.79 0.58
N ALA A 70 -2.33 -2.22 1.66
CA ALA A 70 -0.90 -2.14 1.89
C ALA A 70 -0.50 -2.88 3.16
N LYS A 71 0.70 -3.45 3.10
CA LYS A 71 1.38 -4.07 4.22
C LYS A 71 2.64 -3.23 4.47
N ILE A 72 2.80 -2.75 5.69
CA ILE A 72 3.96 -1.98 6.12
C ILE A 72 4.74 -2.86 7.09
N TYR A 73 5.97 -3.20 6.73
CA TYR A 73 6.86 -3.98 7.57
C TYR A 73 7.79 -3.06 8.38
N GLU A 74 8.25 -3.52 9.52
CA GLU A 74 9.26 -2.81 10.31
C GLU A 74 10.66 -2.92 9.68
N THR A 75 10.95 -4.02 8.99
CA THR A 75 12.29 -4.29 8.45
C THR A 75 12.22 -4.93 7.07
N VAL A 76 13.20 -4.64 6.21
CA VAL A 76 13.31 -5.21 4.85
C VAL A 76 13.59 -6.72 4.90
N GLU A 77 14.24 -7.19 5.96
CA GLU A 77 14.47 -8.62 6.23
C GLU A 77 13.16 -9.37 6.49
N ASP A 78 12.26 -8.83 7.32
CA ASP A 78 10.92 -9.40 7.55
C ASP A 78 10.11 -9.44 6.26
N LEU A 79 10.23 -8.39 5.43
CA LEU A 79 9.60 -8.35 4.12
C LEU A 79 10.13 -9.46 3.21
N HIS A 80 11.44 -9.64 3.10
CA HIS A 80 12.04 -10.72 2.30
C HIS A 80 11.77 -12.13 2.85
N ALA A 81 11.61 -12.27 4.16
CA ALA A 81 11.34 -13.55 4.81
C ALA A 81 9.88 -13.98 4.68
N ILE A 82 8.94 -13.02 4.66
CA ILE A 82 7.49 -13.29 4.69
C ILE A 82 6.85 -13.21 3.30
N GLU A 83 7.24 -12.24 2.47
CA GLU A 83 6.63 -12.04 1.16
C GLU A 83 7.26 -12.91 0.07
N GLU A 84 6.41 -13.51 -0.76
CA GLU A 84 6.87 -14.31 -1.87
C GLU A 84 7.63 -13.47 -2.90
N LYS A 85 8.65 -14.09 -3.52
CA LYS A 85 9.51 -13.49 -4.54
C LYS A 85 8.72 -12.81 -5.67
N HIS A 86 7.51 -13.27 -5.96
CA HIS A 86 6.65 -12.72 -7.00
C HIS A 86 6.03 -11.37 -6.63
N ILE A 87 5.75 -11.11 -5.35
CA ILE A 87 5.20 -9.83 -4.88
C ILE A 87 6.31 -8.79 -4.79
N ILE A 88 7.49 -9.18 -4.29
CA ILE A 88 8.69 -8.35 -4.30
C ILE A 88 9.02 -7.91 -5.74
N ARG A 89 9.01 -8.84 -6.70
CA ARG A 89 9.26 -8.53 -8.12
C ARG A 89 8.17 -7.67 -8.76
N ARG A 90 6.91 -7.72 -8.30
CA ARG A 90 5.83 -6.85 -8.78
C ARG A 90 5.83 -5.45 -8.16
N ASN A 91 6.50 -5.29 -7.02
CA ASN A 91 6.52 -4.08 -6.23
C ASN A 91 7.85 -3.32 -6.41
N PHE A 92 8.96 -4.02 -6.69
CA PHE A 92 10.31 -3.47 -6.89
C PHE A 92 10.93 -3.73 -8.27
N GLY A 93 10.25 -4.50 -9.13
CA GLY A 93 10.68 -4.77 -10.50
C GLY A 93 10.09 -3.81 -11.52
#